data_AF-A0A2E7A583-F1
#
_entry.id   AF-A0A2E7A583-F1
#
_cell.length_a   1.000
_cell.length_b   1.000
_cell.length_c   1.000
_cell.angle_alpha   90.00
_cell.angle_beta   90.00
_cell.angle_gamma   90.00
#
_symmetry.space_group_name_H-M   'P 1'
#
loop_
_entity.id
_entity.type
_entity.pdbx_description
1 polymer ?
#
loop_
_entity_poly.entity_id
_entity_poly.type
_entity_poly.pdbx_seq_one_letter_code
_entity_poly.pdbx_strand_id
1 'polypeptide(L)' 'MAFQLDLQTLQLETEGEVLRIWFNRPESRNAHNQQMVQEVGDLFIALNSQSEFRVAVLGG' A
#
# COMPACT_ATOMS: atom_id res chain seq x y z
N MET A 1 0.68 11.12 10.30
CA MET A 1 -0.11 10.08 9.63
C MET A 1 0.83 8.92 9.42
N ALA A 2 0.65 7.84 10.17
CA ALA A 2 1.58 6.72 10.15
C ALA A 2 0.76 5.44 10.14
N PHE A 3 0.62 4.84 8.95
CA PHE A 3 0.30 3.43 8.86
C PHE A 3 1.37 2.69 9.67
N GLN A 4 0.97 2.04 10.76
CA GLN A 4 1.88 1.21 11.55
C GLN A 4 1.92 -0.20 10.95
N LEU A 5 2.13 -0.26 9.64
CA LEU A 5 2.25 -1.49 8.86
C LEU A 5 3.71 -1.67 8.48
N ASP A 6 4.29 -2.81 8.85
CA ASP A 6 5.64 -3.19 8.42
C ASP A 6 5.51 -3.79 7.01
N LEU A 7 5.63 -2.94 5.99
CA LEU A 7 5.44 -3.32 4.59
C LEU A 7 6.81 -3.56 3.95
N GLN A 8 7.05 -4.77 3.47
CA GLN A 8 8.32 -5.13 2.84
C GLN A 8 8.23 -5.09 1.32
N THR A 9 7.03 -5.31 0.78
CA THR A 9 6.80 -5.40 -0.67
C THR A 9 6.09 -4.19 -1.26
N LEU A 10 5.62 -3.28 -0.41
CA LEU A 10 4.89 -2.07 -0.79
C LEU A 10 5.60 -0.82 -0.28
N GLN A 11 5.50 0.25 -1.06
CA GLN A 11 5.84 1.62 -0.64
C GLN A 11 4.59 2.49 -0.66
N LEU A 12 4.47 3.36 0.34
CA LEU A 12 3.34 4.26 0.50
C LEU A 12 3.80 5.71 0.36
N GLU A 13 3.09 6.47 -0.46
CA GLU A 13 3.29 7.92 -0.60
C GLU A 13 1.95 8.63 -0.41
N THR A 14 1.93 9.69 0.38
CA THR A 14 0.72 10.46 0.65
C THR A 14 0.81 11.83 -0.02
N GLU A 15 -0.17 12.17 -0.85
CA GLU A 15 -0.33 13.49 -1.47
C GLU A 15 -1.70 14.07 -1.08
N GLY A 16 -1.75 14.77 0.05
CA GLY A 16 -3.00 15.32 0.58
C GLY A 16 -3.99 14.21 0.95
N GLU A 17 -5.15 14.19 0.29
CA GLU A 17 -6.20 13.18 0.50
C GLU A 17 -6.00 11.91 -0.36
N VAL A 18 -4.89 11.81 -1.11
CA VAL A 18 -4.56 10.69 -1.98
C VAL A 18 -3.44 9.84 -1.37
N LEU A 19 -3.69 8.54 -1.23
CA LEU A 19 -2.66 7.56 -0.92
C LEU A 19 -2.23 6.85 -2.20
N ARG A 20 -0.94 6.92 -2.53
CA ARG A 20 -0.31 6.11 -3.58
C ARG A 20 0.38 4.92 -2.97
N ILE A 21 0.17 3.76 -3.59
CA ILE A 21 0.69 2.46 -3.17
C ILE A 21 1.49 1.92 -4.35
N TRP A 22 2.79 1.75 -4.15
CA TRP A 22 3.73 1.28 -5.18
C TRP A 22 4.22 -0.12 -4.83
N PHE A 23 4.25 -1.03 -5.81
CA PHE A 23 4.96 -2.30 -5.64
C PHE A 23 6.47 -2.07 -5.62
N ASN A 24 7.10 -2.46 -4.52
CA ASN A 24 8.52 -2.27 -4.28
C ASN A 24 9.30 -3.58 -4.48
N ARG A 25 9.10 -4.24 -5.64
CA ARG A 25 9.77 -5.50 -5.99
C ARG A 25 10.39 -5.47 -7.39
N PRO A 26 11.32 -4.54 -7.65
CA PRO A 26 11.96 -4.39 -8.97
C PRO A 26 12.73 -5.65 -9.38
N GLU A 27 13.34 -6.39 -8.43
CA GLU A 27 14.10 -7.61 -8.74
C GLU A 27 13.25 -8.76 -9.29
N SER A 28 11.94 -8.76 -9.03
CA SER A 28 11.01 -9.80 -9.50
C SER A 28 9.99 -9.26 -10.52
N ARG A 29 10.21 -8.06 -11.08
CA ARG A 29 9.22 -7.37 -11.94
C ARG A 29 7.82 -7.32 -11.31
N ASN A 30 7.75 -7.09 -10.00
CA ASN A 30 6.49 -7.08 -9.24
C ASN A 30 5.69 -8.40 -9.31
N ALA A 31 6.34 -9.54 -9.53
CA ALA A 31 5.67 -10.84 -9.48
C ALA A 31 4.93 -11.02 -8.14
N HIS A 32 3.60 -11.20 -8.20
CA HIS A 32 2.78 -11.34 -7.02
C HIS A 32 3.24 -12.54 -6.19
N ASN A 33 3.56 -12.31 -4.92
CA ASN A 33 3.76 -13.36 -3.93
C ASN A 33 2.66 -13.26 -2.86
N GLN A 34 2.56 -14.31 -2.04
CA GLN A 34 1.54 -14.38 -0.99
C GLN A 34 1.67 -13.24 0.02
N GLN A 35 2.89 -12.80 0.31
CA GLN A 35 3.17 -11.70 1.24
C GLN A 35 2.62 -10.37 0.72
N MET A 36 2.83 -10.03 -0.55
CA MET A 36 2.30 -8.83 -1.17
C MET A 36 0.77 -8.81 -1.15
N VAL A 37 0.12 -9.93 -1.44
CA VAL A 37 -1.35 -10.02 -1.39
C VAL A 37 -1.87 -9.76 0.03
N GLN A 38 -1.18 -10.31 1.04
CA GLN A 38 -1.51 -10.07 2.45
C GLN A 38 -1.30 -8.59 2.82
N GLU A 39 -0.14 -8.02 2.50
CA GLU A 39 0.20 -6.61 2.78
C GLU A 39 -0.80 -5.63 2.14
N VAL A 40 -1.22 -5.89 0.89
CA VAL A 40 -2.25 -5.09 0.21
C VAL A 40 -3.59 -5.21 0.93
N GLY A 41 -4.00 -6.43 1.31
CA GLY A 41 -5.25 -6.67 2.03
C GLY A 41 -5.30 -5.95 3.39
N ASP A 42 -4.23 -6.09 4.18
CA ASP A 42 -4.10 -5.45 5.49
C ASP A 42 -4.12 -3.92 5.37
N LEU A 43 -3.47 -3.37 4.34
CA LEU A 43 -3.49 -1.94 4.04
C LEU A 43 -4.90 -1.44 3.71
N PHE A 44 -5.65 -2.15 2.86
CA PHE A 44 -7.02 -1.76 2.51
C PHE A 44 -7.98 -1.85 3.72
N ILE A 45 -7.79 -2.83 4.61
CA ILE A 45 -8.54 -2.91 5.86
C ILE A 45 -8.21 -1.73 6.76
N ALA A 46 -6.93 -1.39 6.91
CA ALA A 46 -6.48 -0.24 7.70
C ALA A 46 -6.98 1.09 7.13
N LEU A 47 -7.09 1.22 5.80
CA LEU A 47 -7.64 2.41 5.15
C LEU A 47 -9.10 2.65 5.50
N ASN A 48 -9.89 1.61 5.78
CA ASN A 48 -11.31 1.75 6.08
C ASN A 48 -11.57 2.54 7.38
N SER A 49 -10.60 2.59 8.30
CA SER A 49 -10.68 3.39 9.52
C SER A 49 -10.09 4.80 9.40
N GLN A 50 -9.52 5.14 8.23
CA GLN A 50 -8.85 6.41 7.96
C GLN A 50 -9.70 7.30 7.05
N SER A 51 -10.43 8.25 7.64
CA SER A 51 -11.27 9.19 6.88
C SER A 51 -10.48 10.30 6.16
N GLU A 52 -9.18 10.39 6.41
CA GLU A 52 -8.25 11.36 5.81
C GLU A 52 -7.93 11.05 4.34
N PHE A 53 -7.97 9.78 3.94
CA PHE A 53 -7.68 9.35 2.57
C PHE A 53 -8.98 9.09 1.83
N ARG A 54 -9.22 9.86 0.77
CA ARG A 54 -10.42 9.70 -0.08
C ARG A 54 -10.18 8.80 -1.28
N VAL A 55 -8.93 8.72 -1.71
CA VAL A 55 -8.53 7.98 -2.92
C VAL A 55 -7.27 7.18 -2.63
N ALA A 56 -7.28 5.90 -2.98
CA ALA A 56 -6.11 5.05 -2.98
C ALA A 56 -5.76 4.66 -4.43
N VAL A 57 -4.52 4.88 -4.84
CA VAL A 57 -4.01 4.53 -6.17
C VAL A 57 -2.97 3.43 -6.02
N LEU A 58 -3.25 2.26 -6.59
CA LEU A 58 -2.32 1.14 -6.62
C LEU A 58 -1.59 1.11 -7.98
N GLY A 59 -0.26 1.15 -7.95
CA GLY A 59 0.59 1.15 -9.14
C GLY A 59 1.81 0.23 -9.00
N GLY A 60 2.37 -0.20 -10.13
CA GLY A 60 3.53 -1.08 -10.21
C GLY A 60 4.09 -1.19 -11.62
#